data_AF-A0A972QWL8-F1
#
_entry.id   AF-A0A972QWL8-F1
#
_cell.length_a   1.000
_cell.length_b   1.000
_cell.length_c   1.000
_cell.angle_alpha   90.00
_cell.angle_beta   90.00
_cell.angle_gamma   90.00
#
_symmetry.space_group_name_H-M   'P 1'
#
loop_
_entity.id
_entity.type
_entity.pdbx_description
1 polymer ?
#
loop_
_entity_poly.entity_id
_entity_poly.type
_entity_poly.pdbx_seq_one_letter_code
_entity_poly.pdbx_strand_id
1 'polypeptide(L)'
;MKPDDLIFLTDFQYKGEIIPDGHVRVLFCDSQGVLTSIVIEREIFDMAQAGVQQFFKEGKGAAAVSIEISDEEALTFSVEIDSEEASALWTIVETFLGTGSADSVPKEFIEYPEQIIRRGRAFVLRR
;
A
#
# COMPACT_ATOMS: atom_id res chain seq x y z
N MET A 1 7.69 -16.83 -8.80
CA MET A 1 6.55 -16.06 -8.25
C MET A 1 6.23 -15.00 -9.29
N LYS A 2 4.96 -14.66 -9.51
CA LYS A 2 4.67 -13.49 -10.33
C LYS A 2 5.09 -12.24 -9.53
N PRO A 3 5.41 -11.14 -10.22
CA PRO A 3 5.69 -9.90 -9.53
C PRO A 3 4.54 -9.45 -8.64
N ASP A 4 4.81 -9.21 -7.37
CA ASP A 4 3.79 -8.71 -6.43
C ASP A 4 3.83 -7.18 -6.49
N ASP A 5 3.03 -6.58 -7.39
CA ASP A 5 2.75 -5.15 -7.33
C ASP A 5 1.93 -4.87 -6.08
N LEU A 6 2.34 -3.87 -5.30
CA LEU A 6 1.77 -3.61 -3.99
C LEU A 6 1.38 -2.14 -3.83
N ILE A 7 0.33 -1.91 -3.06
CA ILE A 7 0.03 -0.62 -2.44
C ILE A 7 0.37 -0.68 -0.95
N PHE A 8 1.06 0.34 -0.44
CA PHE A 8 1.32 0.50 0.99
C PHE A 8 0.07 1.13 1.64
N LEU A 9 -0.50 0.48 2.64
CA LEU A 9 -1.71 0.96 3.29
C LEU A 9 -1.42 1.70 4.60
N THR A 10 -0.87 1.01 5.58
CA THR A 10 -0.56 1.58 6.90
C THR A 10 0.50 0.75 7.61
N ASP A 11 1.24 1.35 8.54
CA ASP A 11 1.92 0.58 9.57
C ASP A 11 0.96 0.22 10.71
N PHE A 12 1.28 -0.87 11.41
CA PHE A 12 0.55 -1.29 12.61
C PHE A 12 1.39 -2.24 13.47
N GLN A 13 0.92 -2.55 14.67
CA GLN A 13 1.59 -3.48 15.58
C GLN A 13 0.58 -4.42 16.23
N TYR A 14 0.85 -5.73 16.21
CA TYR A 14 0.04 -6.68 16.97
C TYR A 14 0.34 -6.60 18.46
N LYS A 15 -0.67 -6.89 19.30
CA LYS A 15 -0.50 -6.90 20.75
C LYS A 15 0.54 -7.96 21.15
N GLY A 16 1.62 -7.51 21.79
CA GLY A 16 2.71 -8.39 22.24
C GLY A 16 3.74 -8.73 21.16
N GLU A 17 3.64 -8.11 19.98
CA GLU A 17 4.62 -8.27 18.93
C GLU A 17 5.94 -7.54 19.27
N ILE A 18 7.05 -8.25 19.06
CA ILE A 18 8.39 -7.70 19.14
C ILE A 18 8.89 -7.47 17.71
N ILE A 19 8.99 -6.22 17.31
CA ILE A 19 9.56 -5.79 16.02
C ILE A 19 11.01 -5.34 16.29
N PRO A 20 12.00 -5.76 15.48
CA PRO A 20 13.38 -5.30 15.62
C PRO A 20 13.48 -3.77 15.52
N ASP A 21 14.48 -3.19 16.20
CA ASP A 21 14.77 -1.76 16.09
C ASP A 21 15.01 -1.38 14.62
N GLY A 22 14.53 -0.20 14.23
CA GLY A 22 14.61 0.29 12.86
C GLY A 22 13.64 -0.40 11.88
N HIS A 23 12.75 -1.28 12.34
CA HIS A 23 11.76 -1.94 11.49
C HIS A 23 10.32 -1.54 11.84
N VAL A 24 9.41 -1.89 10.95
CA VAL A 24 7.97 -1.63 11.07
C VAL A 24 7.19 -2.71 10.34
N ARG A 25 6.07 -3.15 10.92
CA ARG A 25 5.11 -4.01 10.22
C ARG A 25 4.19 -3.12 9.40
N VAL A 26 4.11 -3.42 8.11
CA VAL A 26 3.29 -2.67 7.17
C VAL A 26 2.26 -3.60 6.55
N LEU A 27 1.04 -3.08 6.42
CA LEU A 27 -0.05 -3.69 5.68
C LEU A 27 0.05 -3.28 4.21
N PHE A 28 0.00 -4.28 3.33
CA PHE A 28 0.00 -4.13 1.88
C PHE A 28 -1.27 -4.74 1.30
N CYS A 29 -1.63 -4.27 0.12
CA CYS A 29 -2.58 -4.93 -0.75
C CYS A 29 -1.93 -5.17 -2.12
N ASP A 30 -2.09 -6.35 -2.69
CA ASP A 30 -1.58 -6.64 -4.03
C ASP A 30 -2.57 -6.28 -5.14
N SER A 31 -2.14 -6.47 -6.40
CA SER A 31 -3.00 -6.27 -7.57
C SER A 31 -4.20 -7.21 -7.67
N GLN A 32 -4.22 -8.32 -6.92
CA GLN A 32 -5.36 -9.23 -6.80
C GLN A 32 -6.25 -8.88 -5.60
N GLY A 33 -5.87 -7.81 -4.89
CA GLY A 33 -6.48 -7.31 -3.68
C GLY A 33 -6.34 -8.23 -2.46
N VAL A 34 -5.29 -9.06 -2.47
CA VAL A 34 -4.88 -9.85 -1.31
C VAL A 34 -4.15 -8.95 -0.34
N LEU A 35 -4.62 -8.94 0.91
CA LEU A 35 -3.97 -8.21 2.00
C LEU A 35 -2.88 -9.07 2.63
N THR A 36 -1.69 -8.51 2.77
CA THR A 36 -0.56 -9.14 3.43
C THR A 36 0.11 -8.16 4.37
N SER A 37 0.82 -8.66 5.38
CA SER A 37 1.67 -7.81 6.21
C SER A 37 3.07 -8.37 6.32
N ILE A 38 4.06 -7.49 6.20
CA ILE A 38 5.47 -7.84 6.30
C ILE A 38 6.18 -6.81 7.17
N VAL A 39 7.21 -7.27 7.88
CA VAL A 39 8.13 -6.41 8.63
C VAL A 39 9.22 -5.95 7.66
N ILE A 40 9.33 -4.64 7.47
CA ILE A 40 10.32 -4.02 6.59
C ILE A 40 11.15 -3.00 7.37
N GLU A 41 12.26 -2.57 6.78
CA GLU A 41 13.02 -1.44 7.28
C GLU A 41 12.15 -0.17 7.30
N ARG A 42 12.20 0.57 8.40
CA ARG A 42 11.43 1.79 8.59
C ARG A 42 11.74 2.85 7.53
N GLU A 43 12.99 2.94 7.09
CA GLU A 43 13.41 3.89 6.05
C GLU A 43 12.65 3.68 4.74
N ILE A 44 12.38 2.43 4.35
CA ILE A 44 11.60 2.10 3.15
C ILE A 44 10.17 2.60 3.28
N PHE A 45 9.55 2.39 4.45
CA PHE A 45 8.20 2.88 4.72
C PHE A 45 8.14 4.41 4.76
N ASP A 46 9.11 5.05 5.41
CA ASP A 46 9.18 6.51 5.53
C ASP A 46 9.38 7.16 4.15
N MET A 47 10.17 6.55 3.26
CA MET A 47 10.29 7.00 1.86
C MET A 47 8.98 6.93 1.10
N ALA A 48 8.23 5.82 1.24
CA ALA A 48 6.91 5.66 0.62
C ALA A 48 5.92 6.71 1.13
N GLN A 49 5.91 6.95 2.45
CA GLN A 49 5.06 7.95 3.09
C GLN A 49 5.44 9.38 2.71
N ALA A 50 6.72 9.70 2.57
CA ALA A 50 7.17 11.04 2.19
C ALA A 50 6.59 11.49 0.85
N GLY A 51 6.50 10.58 -0.13
CA GLY A 51 5.86 10.86 -1.42
C GLY A 51 4.36 11.16 -1.27
N VAL A 52 3.65 10.38 -0.46
CA VAL A 52 2.22 10.59 -0.17
C VAL A 52 2.00 11.94 0.53
N GLN A 53 2.84 12.28 1.51
CA GLN A 53 2.78 13.55 2.23
C GLN A 53 3.01 14.77 1.32
N GLN A 54 3.78 14.62 0.25
CA GLN A 54 3.96 15.71 -0.72
C GLN A 54 2.64 16.03 -1.45
N PHE A 55 1.90 15.02 -1.90
CA PHE A 55 0.59 15.21 -2.54
C PHE A 55 -0.43 15.83 -1.57
N PHE A 56 -0.43 15.41 -0.30
CA PHE A 56 -1.30 16.02 0.70
C PHE A 56 -1.03 17.51 0.89
N LYS A 57 0.24 17.96 0.84
CA LYS A 57 0.58 19.39 0.89
C LYS A 57 0.08 20.17 -0.32
N GLU A 58 -0.14 19.51 -1.44
CA GLU A 58 -0.71 20.08 -2.67
C GLU A 58 -2.27 20.01 -2.68
N GLY A 59 -2.89 19.50 -1.62
CA GLY A 59 -4.34 19.33 -1.52
C GLY A 59 -4.88 18.14 -2.32
N LYS A 60 -4.04 17.15 -2.60
CA LYS A 60 -4.37 15.95 -3.38
C LYS A 60 -4.33 14.69 -2.51
N GLY A 61 -5.14 13.71 -2.86
CA GLY A 61 -5.01 12.35 -2.35
C GLY A 61 -3.86 11.62 -3.04
N ALA A 62 -3.14 10.77 -2.30
CA ALA A 62 -2.16 9.87 -2.91
C ALA A 62 -2.07 8.52 -2.20
N ALA A 63 -1.63 7.52 -2.97
CA ALA A 63 -1.27 6.20 -2.52
C ALA A 63 0.19 5.90 -2.89
N ALA A 64 0.94 5.27 -1.99
CA ALA A 64 2.27 4.75 -2.33
C ALA A 64 2.14 3.35 -2.94
N VAL A 65 2.71 3.15 -4.13
CA VAL A 65 2.74 1.88 -4.83
C VAL A 65 4.18 1.44 -5.05
N SER A 66 4.41 0.13 -5.01
CA SER A 66 5.65 -0.51 -5.45
C SER A 66 5.33 -1.37 -6.67
N ILE A 67 5.98 -1.05 -7.79
CA ILE A 67 5.81 -1.77 -9.05
C ILE A 67 7.10 -2.49 -9.38
N GLU A 68 7.05 -3.81 -9.55
CA GLU A 68 8.21 -4.58 -9.98
C GLU A 68 8.50 -4.31 -11.46
N ILE A 69 9.75 -4.00 -11.75
CA ILE A 69 10.26 -3.65 -13.08
C ILE A 69 11.14 -4.75 -13.69
N SER A 70 11.80 -5.55 -12.85
CA SER A 70 12.50 -6.78 -13.24
C SER A 70 12.60 -7.73 -12.05
N ASP A 71 13.13 -8.93 -12.28
CA ASP A 71 13.46 -9.87 -11.21
C ASP A 71 14.30 -9.14 -10.14
N GLU A 72 13.80 -9.11 -8.91
CA GLU A 72 14.41 -8.47 -7.72
C GLU A 72 14.45 -6.93 -7.72
N GLU A 73 13.89 -6.25 -8.72
CA GLU A 73 13.87 -4.78 -8.78
C GLU A 73 12.45 -4.24 -8.80
N ALA A 74 12.15 -3.36 -7.83
CA ALA A 74 10.88 -2.66 -7.74
C ALA A 74 11.06 -1.16 -7.58
N LEU A 75 10.16 -0.40 -8.20
CA LEU A 75 10.10 1.05 -8.09
C LEU A 75 8.94 1.46 -7.19
N THR A 76 9.27 2.13 -6.08
CA THR A 76 8.29 2.72 -5.16
C THR A 76 8.06 4.19 -5.47
N PHE A 77 6.80 4.59 -5.64
CA PHE A 77 6.42 5.97 -5.92
C PHE A 77 4.96 6.25 -5.52
N SER A 78 4.54 7.51 -5.58
CA SER A 78 3.17 7.92 -5.26
C SER A 78 2.31 8.09 -6.50
N VAL A 79 1.08 7.61 -6.42
CA VAL A 79 0.02 7.77 -7.43
C VAL A 79 -1.06 8.67 -6.85
N GLU A 80 -1.49 9.68 -7.61
CA GLU A 80 -2.62 10.53 -7.26
C GLU A 80 -3.90 9.69 -7.22
N ILE A 81 -4.68 9.83 -6.15
CA ILE A 81 -5.97 9.14 -5.99
C ILE A 81 -7.08 10.14 -5.70
N ASP A 82 -8.29 9.80 -6.10
CA ASP A 82 -9.47 10.60 -5.77
C ASP A 82 -10.01 10.28 -4.36
N SER A 83 -11.09 10.97 -3.97
CA SER A 83 -11.70 10.79 -2.65
C SER A 83 -12.39 9.44 -2.46
N GLU A 84 -12.91 8.85 -3.54
CA GLU A 84 -13.58 7.55 -3.49
C GLU A 84 -12.54 6.45 -3.27
N GLU A 85 -11.45 6.50 -4.03
CA GLU A 85 -10.27 5.64 -3.87
C GLU A 85 -9.67 5.76 -2.47
N ALA A 86 -9.47 6.99 -1.97
CA ALA A 86 -8.95 7.21 -0.62
C ALA A 86 -9.88 6.62 0.47
N SER A 87 -11.19 6.81 0.32
CA SER A 87 -12.19 6.27 1.24
C SER A 87 -12.21 4.74 1.23
N ALA A 88 -12.06 4.12 0.06
CA ALA A 88 -11.97 2.67 -0.08
C ALA A 88 -10.73 2.11 0.64
N LEU A 89 -9.55 2.70 0.40
CA LEU A 89 -8.32 2.28 1.09
C LEU A 89 -8.43 2.42 2.61
N TRP A 90 -9.03 3.52 3.08
CA TRP A 90 -9.27 3.71 4.50
C TRP A 90 -10.19 2.64 5.09
N THR A 91 -11.28 2.32 4.39
CA THR A 91 -12.23 1.26 4.81
C THR A 91 -11.57 -0.12 4.90
N ILE A 92 -10.68 -0.44 3.95
CA ILE A 92 -9.88 -1.67 3.98
C ILE A 92 -9.04 -1.71 5.27
N VAL A 93 -8.31 -0.62 5.55
CA VAL A 93 -7.46 -0.51 6.73
C VAL A 93 -8.26 -0.64 8.02
N GLU A 94 -9.34 0.12 8.17
CA GLU A 94 -10.17 0.08 9.38
C GLU A 94 -10.76 -1.29 9.63
N THR A 95 -11.24 -1.95 8.57
CA THR A 95 -11.82 -3.29 8.67
C THR A 95 -10.77 -4.32 9.08
N PHE A 96 -9.58 -4.25 8.47
CA PHE A 96 -8.48 -5.13 8.84
C PHE A 96 -8.01 -4.89 10.28
N LEU A 97 -7.81 -3.63 10.70
CA LEU A 97 -7.36 -3.31 12.06
C LEU A 97 -8.42 -3.65 13.13
N GLY A 98 -9.70 -3.53 12.79
CA GLY A 98 -10.81 -3.86 13.69
C GLY A 98 -11.02 -5.37 13.89
N THR A 99 -10.70 -6.19 12.89
CA THR A 99 -10.98 -7.64 12.90
C THR A 99 -9.73 -8.51 12.99
N GLY A 100 -8.57 -7.98 12.60
CA GLY A 100 -7.33 -8.72 12.38
C GLY A 100 -7.39 -9.68 11.18
N SER A 101 -8.41 -9.59 10.32
CA SER A 101 -8.67 -10.56 9.25
C SER A 101 -8.85 -9.89 7.89
N ALA A 102 -8.06 -10.33 6.91
CA ALA A 102 -8.21 -9.94 5.50
C ALA A 102 -9.56 -10.38 4.93
N ASP A 103 -10.09 -11.53 5.36
CA ASP A 103 -11.37 -12.07 4.90
C ASP A 103 -12.57 -11.21 5.30
N SER A 104 -12.38 -10.30 6.25
CA SER A 104 -13.45 -9.39 6.70
C SER A 104 -13.59 -8.15 5.81
N VAL A 105 -12.61 -7.89 4.93
CA VAL A 105 -12.64 -6.74 4.03
C VAL A 105 -13.71 -6.95 2.95
N PRO A 106 -14.67 -6.01 2.78
CA PRO A 106 -15.70 -6.15 1.77
C PRO A 106 -15.11 -6.18 0.36
N LYS A 107 -15.59 -7.11 -0.47
CA LYS A 107 -15.02 -7.38 -1.79
C LYS A 107 -15.15 -6.21 -2.75
N GLU A 108 -16.16 -5.37 -2.55
CA GLU A 108 -16.35 -4.13 -3.31
C GLU A 108 -15.21 -3.14 -3.13
N PHE A 109 -14.41 -3.22 -2.05
CA PHE A 109 -13.26 -2.33 -1.86
C PHE A 109 -11.96 -2.89 -2.44
N ILE A 110 -11.92 -4.18 -2.75
CA ILE A 110 -10.74 -4.90 -3.27
C ILE A 110 -10.37 -4.41 -4.69
N GLU A 111 -11.33 -3.90 -5.46
CA GLU A 111 -11.08 -3.38 -6.81
C GLU A 111 -10.24 -2.09 -6.83
N TYR A 112 -10.24 -1.31 -5.75
CA TYR A 112 -9.55 -0.02 -5.69
C TYR A 112 -8.02 -0.17 -5.70
N PRO A 113 -7.40 -1.02 -4.84
CA PRO A 113 -5.99 -1.37 -4.96
C PRO A 113 -5.57 -1.79 -6.38
N GLU A 114 -6.34 -2.65 -7.05
CA GLU A 114 -6.05 -3.08 -8.43
C GLU A 114 -6.00 -1.89 -9.39
N GLN A 115 -7.00 -1.01 -9.34
CA GLN A 115 -7.09 0.16 -10.22
C GLN A 115 -5.92 1.13 -10.01
N ILE A 116 -5.56 1.39 -8.75
CA ILE A 116 -4.44 2.27 -8.38
C ILE A 116 -3.12 1.67 -8.87
N ILE A 117 -2.88 0.39 -8.61
CA ILE A 117 -1.69 -0.33 -9.05
C ILE A 117 -1.58 -0.33 -10.57
N ARG A 118 -2.69 -0.57 -11.28
CA ARG A 118 -2.74 -0.53 -12.76
C ARG A 118 -2.35 0.85 -13.30
N ARG A 119 -2.79 1.94 -12.65
CA ARG A 119 -2.35 3.31 -13.00
C ARG A 119 -0.86 3.49 -12.75
N GLY A 120 -0.34 3.01 -11.63
CA GLY A 120 1.09 3.00 -11.31
C GLY A 120 1.91 2.27 -12.39
N ARG A 121 1.56 1.02 -12.72
CA ARG A 121 2.25 0.24 -13.75
C ARG A 121 2.23 0.92 -15.12
N ALA A 122 1.10 1.53 -15.51
CA ALA A 122 1.01 2.29 -16.76
C ALA A 122 1.93 3.52 -16.79
N PHE A 123 2.21 4.14 -15.64
CA PHE A 123 3.17 5.24 -15.53
C PHE A 123 4.61 4.75 -15.71
N VAL A 124 4.96 3.63 -15.10
CA VAL A 124 6.31 3.03 -15.19
C VAL A 124 6.64 2.61 -16.63
N LEU A 125 5.71 1.95 -17.33
CA LEU A 125 5.92 1.49 -18.72
C LEU A 125 6.04 2.62 -19.76
N ARG A 126 5.76 3.87 -19.38
CA ARG A 126 5.85 5.04 -20.27
C ARG A 126 7.13 5.85 -20.09
N ARG A 127 7.96 5.51 -19.10
CA ARG A 127 9.27 6.13 -18.86
C ARG A 127 10.37 5.37 -19.60
#